data_AF-A0A944ENR2-F1
#
_entry.id   AF-A0A944ENR2-F1
#
_cell.length_a   1.000
_cell.length_b   1.000
_cell.length_c   1.000
_cell.angle_alpha   90.00
_cell.angle_beta   90.00
_cell.angle_gamma   90.00
#
_symmetry.space_group_name_H-M   'P 1'
#
loop_
_entity.id
_entity.type
_entity.pdbx_description
1 polymer ?
#
loop_
_entity_poly.entity_id
_entity_poly.type
_entity_poly.pdbx_seq_one_letter_code
_entity_poly.pdbx_strand_id
1 'polypeptide(L)'
;MGRRVALRSLAVSGTERPTPRPSGLTLKLLPRPSSPGWVRGRSRTGSSADCGIRCRYEGDERRVVASVAGQEVRGTLPEGLGDAIRGTAEDIAALLRGVADTGVPVPGSQWSVGAAAAHLAQANELMADIAAGQERSHGDGTPQSLAAANERALAAFDEREADPLAEMIAAQAAAFLKAVDEHAAQGTVVTPLGPMSQAELGSYLLAHMLGHGYDLARALDRPHMIDRARVELTLPFLITAMPRVVDTAATAELTARYTIRLWGGARFGVTLTNGAVAVSPQPPSRPDCTILTEPVTFLLMALGRCEPWGAIARGRVLAWGRKPWLAPRFPTLFKAP
;
A
#
# COMPACT_ATOMS: atom_id res chain seq x y z
N MET A 1 20.33 -58.78 27.53
CA MET A 1 18.99 -58.32 27.93
C MET A 1 18.07 -58.32 26.71
N GLY A 2 16.76 -58.55 26.77
CA GLY A 2 15.93 -58.87 27.94
C GLY A 2 14.41 -58.78 27.66
N ARG A 3 13.84 -59.81 27.00
CA ARG A 3 12.40 -60.16 26.89
C ARG A 3 11.41 -59.22 26.17
N ARG A 4 10.59 -59.85 25.31
CA ARG A 4 9.34 -59.31 24.73
C ARG A 4 8.17 -59.52 25.71
N VAL A 5 7.15 -58.65 25.66
CA VAL A 5 5.74 -59.00 25.95
C VAL A 5 4.83 -58.21 25.00
N ALA A 6 3.74 -58.82 24.54
CA ALA A 6 2.65 -58.15 23.81
C ALA A 6 1.31 -58.45 24.50
N LEU A 7 0.47 -57.43 24.65
CA LEU A 7 -0.94 -57.48 25.11
C LEU A 7 -1.68 -56.40 24.30
N ARG A 8 -2.61 -56.78 23.41
CA ARG A 8 -4.04 -57.14 23.62
C ARG A 8 -4.97 -55.94 23.85
N SER A 9 -6.01 -55.91 23.02
CA SER A 9 -7.11 -54.94 22.99
C SER A 9 -8.06 -55.11 24.19
N LEU A 10 -8.66 -54.00 24.62
CA LEU A 10 -9.94 -53.95 25.33
C LEU A 10 -10.73 -52.72 24.88
N ALA A 11 -12.00 -52.91 24.55
CA ALA A 11 -12.96 -51.84 24.30
C ALA A 11 -13.91 -51.72 25.50
N VAL A 12 -14.27 -50.49 25.88
CA VAL A 12 -15.34 -50.19 26.84
C VAL A 12 -16.16 -49.01 26.32
N SER A 13 -17.48 -49.16 26.32
CA SER A 13 -18.44 -48.12 25.91
C SER A 13 -18.67 -47.10 27.02
N GLY A 14 -18.90 -45.83 26.66
CA GLY A 14 -19.14 -44.73 27.61
C GLY A 14 -20.06 -43.64 27.06
N THR A 15 -21.35 -43.81 27.31
CA THR A 15 -22.50 -42.89 27.18
C THR A 15 -22.27 -41.37 27.02
N GLU A 16 -23.07 -40.77 26.12
CA GLU A 16 -23.19 -39.32 25.87
C GLU A 16 -23.69 -38.48 27.07
N ARG A 17 -23.30 -37.20 27.12
CA ARG A 17 -24.13 -36.06 27.58
C ARG A 17 -23.80 -34.78 26.80
N PRO A 18 -24.74 -33.82 26.67
CA PRO A 18 -24.71 -32.82 25.59
C PRO A 18 -23.97 -31.52 25.92
N THR A 19 -23.53 -30.82 24.88
CA THR A 19 -22.94 -29.48 24.94
C THR A 19 -24.00 -28.36 25.04
N PRO A 20 -23.78 -27.31 25.85
CA PRO A 20 -24.70 -26.17 25.92
C PRO A 20 -24.52 -25.20 24.75
N ARG A 21 -25.63 -24.60 24.29
CA ARG A 21 -25.61 -23.53 23.28
C ARG A 21 -25.08 -22.22 23.89
N PRO A 22 -24.30 -21.40 23.16
CA PRO A 22 -23.96 -20.05 23.60
C PRO A 22 -25.19 -19.15 23.55
N SER A 23 -25.46 -18.46 24.66
CA SER A 23 -26.57 -17.51 24.79
C SER A 23 -26.26 -16.21 24.06
N GLY A 24 -27.25 -15.63 23.37
CA GLY A 24 -27.09 -14.34 22.70
C GLY A 24 -26.92 -13.17 23.67
N LEU A 25 -25.93 -12.32 23.42
CA LEU A 25 -25.72 -11.08 24.15
C LEU A 25 -26.11 -9.89 23.27
N THR A 26 -27.22 -9.25 23.65
CA THR A 26 -27.80 -8.10 22.94
C THR A 26 -26.96 -6.86 23.22
N LEU A 27 -26.35 -6.27 22.18
CA LEU A 27 -25.59 -5.03 22.32
C LEU A 27 -26.55 -3.84 22.54
N LYS A 28 -26.56 -3.29 23.75
CA LYS A 28 -27.30 -2.04 24.05
C LYS A 28 -26.61 -0.86 23.35
N LEU A 29 -27.36 -0.10 22.55
CA LEU A 29 -26.89 1.19 22.04
C LEU A 29 -26.78 2.20 23.19
N LEU A 30 -25.69 2.97 23.20
CA LEU A 30 -25.56 4.22 23.95
C LEU A 30 -25.48 5.41 22.97
N PRO A 31 -25.96 6.61 23.36
CA PRO A 31 -26.23 7.71 22.44
C PRO A 31 -24.98 8.44 21.93
N ARG A 32 -25.10 9.05 20.75
CA ARG A 32 -24.06 9.87 20.11
C ARG A 32 -23.91 11.23 20.80
N PRO A 33 -22.68 11.74 21.04
CA PRO A 33 -22.47 13.16 21.31
C PRO A 33 -22.64 14.00 20.03
N SER A 34 -23.10 15.23 20.21
CA SER A 34 -23.49 16.19 19.16
C SER A 34 -22.32 17.01 18.61
N SER A 35 -22.40 17.37 17.33
CA SER A 35 -21.41 18.22 16.63
C SER A 35 -21.65 19.72 16.88
N PRO A 36 -20.60 20.53 17.09
CA PRO A 36 -20.65 21.98 16.87
C PRO A 36 -20.48 22.29 15.37
N GLY A 37 -21.31 23.19 14.84
CA GLY A 37 -21.28 23.57 13.42
C GLY A 37 -20.25 24.63 13.08
N TRP A 38 -19.71 24.58 11.86
CA TRP A 38 -18.83 25.62 11.31
C TRP A 38 -19.57 26.54 10.34
N VAL A 39 -19.40 27.85 10.53
CA VAL A 39 -20.10 28.92 9.83
C VAL A 39 -19.50 29.16 8.44
N ARG A 40 -20.35 29.45 7.44
CA ARG A 40 -19.92 29.76 6.07
C ARG A 40 -19.41 31.20 5.96
N GLY A 41 -18.10 31.37 5.76
CA GLY A 41 -17.52 32.61 5.24
C GLY A 41 -17.77 32.75 3.73
N ARG A 42 -18.08 33.97 3.25
CA ARG A 42 -18.33 34.27 1.83
C ARG A 42 -17.55 35.52 1.38
N SER A 43 -16.74 35.37 0.34
CA SER A 43 -16.23 36.44 -0.55
C SER A 43 -16.02 35.79 -1.93
N ARG A 44 -16.53 36.28 -3.07
CA ARG A 44 -16.42 37.59 -3.75
C ARG A 44 -14.97 37.96 -4.08
N THR A 45 -14.59 38.41 -5.29
CA THR A 45 -15.12 38.36 -6.68
C THR A 45 -14.06 39.01 -7.59
N GLY A 46 -13.90 38.56 -8.84
CA GLY A 46 -13.07 39.24 -9.87
C GLY A 46 -12.54 38.22 -10.90
N SER A 47 -12.80 38.22 -12.22
CA SER A 47 -13.26 39.17 -13.25
C SER A 47 -12.14 39.69 -14.17
N SER A 48 -12.32 39.38 -15.47
CA SER A 48 -11.60 39.84 -16.68
C SER A 48 -10.11 39.46 -16.81
N ALA A 49 -9.53 39.25 -18.00
CA ALA A 49 -10.06 39.12 -19.38
C ALA A 49 -9.68 37.70 -19.92
N ASP A 50 -10.06 37.14 -21.07
CA ASP A 50 -10.52 37.58 -22.40
C ASP A 50 -9.47 38.23 -23.32
N CYS A 51 -8.92 37.43 -24.23
CA CYS A 51 -8.17 37.89 -25.41
C CYS A 51 -8.36 36.86 -26.54
N GLY A 52 -9.41 37.05 -27.34
CA GLY A 52 -9.69 36.21 -28.50
C GLY A 52 -8.87 36.61 -29.73
N ILE A 53 -8.29 35.62 -30.40
CA ILE A 53 -7.88 35.74 -31.81
C ILE A 53 -8.56 34.61 -32.60
N ARG A 54 -9.33 34.99 -33.62
CA ARG A 54 -9.87 34.10 -34.66
C ARG A 54 -9.36 34.54 -36.02
N CYS A 55 -8.70 33.63 -36.74
CA CYS A 55 -8.72 33.42 -38.19
C CYS A 55 -7.72 32.29 -38.50
N ARG A 56 -7.86 31.41 -39.48
CA ARG A 56 -8.94 30.86 -40.31
C ARG A 56 -8.24 29.74 -41.10
N TYR A 57 -8.94 28.62 -41.28
CA TYR A 57 -8.66 27.48 -42.17
C TYR A 57 -7.67 27.63 -43.34
N GLU A 58 -6.74 26.67 -43.42
CA GLU A 58 -6.38 25.76 -44.54
C GLU A 58 -5.32 24.79 -43.94
N GLY A 59 -5.20 23.49 -44.21
CA GLY A 59 -5.79 22.64 -45.24
C GLY A 59 -4.74 21.67 -45.83
N ASP A 60 -4.24 20.68 -45.07
CA ASP A 60 -3.58 19.48 -45.65
C ASP A 60 -3.65 18.27 -44.70
N GLU A 61 -3.89 17.08 -45.26
CA GLU A 61 -3.85 15.80 -44.56
C GLU A 61 -2.45 15.18 -44.69
N ARG A 62 -1.64 15.22 -43.61
CA ARG A 62 -0.49 14.31 -43.54
C ARG A 62 -0.19 13.82 -42.13
N ARG A 63 -0.36 12.50 -41.97
CA ARG A 63 -0.24 11.74 -40.72
C ARG A 63 1.23 11.61 -40.30
N VAL A 64 1.77 12.65 -39.65
CA VAL A 64 3.06 12.56 -38.95
C VAL A 64 2.84 11.91 -37.59
N VAL A 65 3.43 10.72 -37.39
CA VAL A 65 3.53 10.11 -36.06
C VAL A 65 4.62 10.85 -35.30
N ALA A 66 4.26 11.98 -34.70
CA ALA A 66 5.15 12.71 -33.81
C ALA A 66 5.34 11.87 -32.54
N SER A 67 6.54 11.28 -32.39
CA SER A 67 6.98 10.75 -31.10
C SER A 67 7.11 11.92 -30.13
N VAL A 68 6.14 12.04 -29.21
CA VAL A 68 6.22 13.01 -28.12
C VAL A 68 7.17 12.46 -27.07
N ALA A 69 8.47 12.71 -27.28
CA ALA A 69 9.49 12.57 -26.25
C ALA A 69 9.16 13.58 -25.13
N GLY A 70 8.46 13.10 -24.11
CA GLY A 70 7.98 13.91 -23.00
C GLY A 70 9.08 14.18 -21.97
N GLN A 71 9.73 15.34 -22.11
CA GLN A 71 10.52 16.06 -21.10
C GLN A 71 11.79 15.36 -20.56
N GLU A 72 12.94 16.01 -20.78
CA GLU A 72 14.10 15.84 -19.90
C GLU A 72 13.71 16.26 -18.47
N VAL A 73 13.65 15.31 -17.54
CA VAL A 73 13.48 15.61 -16.12
C VAL A 73 14.86 15.67 -15.47
N ARG A 74 15.35 16.89 -15.18
CA ARG A 74 16.44 17.06 -14.21
C ARG A 74 15.87 16.83 -12.81
N GLY A 75 15.85 15.57 -12.41
CA GLY A 75 15.33 15.05 -11.16
C GLY A 75 14.93 13.59 -11.35
N THR A 76 15.67 12.66 -10.75
CA THR A 76 15.48 11.21 -10.95
C THR A 76 14.13 10.71 -10.44
N LEU A 77 13.64 11.35 -9.38
CA LEU A 77 12.37 11.04 -8.74
C LEU A 77 11.36 12.17 -9.01
N PRO A 78 10.04 11.85 -9.04
CA PRO A 78 8.98 12.84 -9.01
C PRO A 78 9.14 13.86 -7.87
N GLU A 79 8.71 15.09 -8.13
CA GLU A 79 8.75 16.20 -7.16
C GLU A 79 8.15 15.78 -5.80
N GLY A 80 8.88 16.07 -4.71
CA GLY A 80 8.48 15.73 -3.35
C GLY A 80 8.68 14.28 -2.91
N LEU A 81 8.95 13.32 -3.83
CA LEU A 81 9.14 11.91 -3.44
C LEU A 81 10.37 11.70 -2.55
N GLY A 82 11.51 12.33 -2.89
CA GLY A 82 12.73 12.21 -2.10
C GLY A 82 12.59 12.75 -0.67
N ASP A 83 11.91 13.89 -0.51
CA ASP A 83 11.65 14.48 0.80
C ASP A 83 10.58 13.69 1.58
N ALA A 84 9.59 13.12 0.90
CA ALA A 84 8.62 12.22 1.52
C ALA A 84 9.28 10.94 2.04
N ILE A 85 10.24 10.35 1.31
CA ILE A 85 11.04 9.20 1.75
C ILE A 85 11.85 9.58 3.00
N ARG A 86 12.64 10.66 2.93
CA ARG A 86 13.48 11.12 4.05
C ARG A 86 12.65 11.41 5.30
N GLY A 87 11.61 12.24 5.17
CA GLY A 87 10.75 12.61 6.29
C GLY A 87 9.97 11.41 6.87
N THR A 88 9.59 10.42 6.07
CA THR A 88 8.93 9.21 6.59
C THR A 88 9.91 8.36 7.41
N ALA A 89 11.17 8.23 6.96
CA ALA A 89 12.20 7.52 7.73
C ALA A 89 12.54 8.26 9.04
N GLU A 90 12.62 9.60 9.02
CA GLU A 90 12.82 10.44 10.20
C GLU A 90 11.64 10.35 11.20
N ASP A 91 10.40 10.34 10.71
CA ASP A 91 9.18 10.15 11.52
C ASP A 91 9.20 8.77 12.20
N ILE A 92 9.57 7.70 11.48
CA ILE A 92 9.67 6.34 12.04
C ILE A 92 10.80 6.25 13.06
N ALA A 93 11.96 6.85 12.79
CA ALA A 93 13.04 6.93 13.75
C ALA A 93 12.61 7.71 15.02
N ALA A 94 11.78 8.74 14.90
CA ALA A 94 11.21 9.45 16.05
C ALA A 94 10.17 8.62 16.83
N LEU A 95 9.46 7.69 16.18
CA LEU A 95 8.58 6.73 16.88
C LEU A 95 9.37 5.71 17.70
N LEU A 96 10.51 5.24 17.18
CA LEU A 96 11.34 4.23 17.84
C LEU A 96 12.22 4.81 18.95
N ARG A 97 12.74 6.03 18.79
CA ARG A 97 13.70 6.60 19.74
C ARG A 97 13.22 6.58 21.20
N GLY A 98 14.06 6.04 22.08
CA GLY A 98 13.80 5.89 23.51
C GLY A 98 12.69 4.90 23.89
N VAL A 99 12.26 4.01 23.00
CA VAL A 99 11.35 2.91 23.35
C VAL A 99 12.13 1.84 24.13
N ALA A 100 11.80 1.69 25.42
CA ALA A 100 12.50 0.77 26.33
C ALA A 100 12.05 -0.70 26.24
N ASP A 101 10.89 -0.99 25.64
CA ASP A 101 10.39 -2.36 25.41
C ASP A 101 10.00 -2.51 23.94
N THR A 102 10.85 -3.20 23.18
CA THR A 102 10.58 -3.56 21.77
C THR A 102 9.95 -4.94 21.61
N GLY A 103 9.67 -5.64 22.72
CA GLY A 103 8.91 -6.88 22.78
C GLY A 103 7.39 -6.69 22.61
N VAL A 104 6.91 -5.45 22.71
CA VAL A 104 5.49 -5.07 22.48
C VAL A 104 4.98 -5.65 21.15
N PRO A 105 3.86 -6.39 21.13
CA PRO A 105 3.34 -7.02 19.92
C PRO A 105 2.71 -6.00 18.96
N VAL A 106 2.98 -6.15 17.66
CA VAL A 106 2.36 -5.34 16.61
C VAL A 106 0.92 -5.82 16.34
N PRO A 107 -0.12 -4.96 16.46
CA PRO A 107 -1.51 -5.37 16.30
C PRO A 107 -1.79 -6.02 14.94
N GLY A 108 -2.25 -7.28 14.94
CA GLY A 108 -2.57 -8.04 13.72
C GLY A 108 -1.37 -8.74 13.07
N SER A 109 -0.18 -8.68 13.68
CA SER A 109 1.04 -9.38 13.23
C SER A 109 1.48 -10.43 14.25
N GLN A 110 2.43 -11.29 13.85
CA GLN A 110 3.19 -12.15 14.76
C GLN A 110 4.49 -11.49 15.27
N TRP A 111 4.82 -10.30 14.76
CA TRP A 111 6.04 -9.58 15.10
C TRP A 111 5.86 -8.67 16.31
N SER A 112 6.93 -8.50 17.08
CA SER A 112 7.07 -7.39 18.03
C SER A 112 7.49 -6.10 17.31
N VAL A 113 7.46 -4.97 18.03
CA VAL A 113 8.00 -3.67 17.57
C VAL A 113 9.44 -3.83 17.06
N GLY A 114 10.31 -4.50 17.82
CA GLY A 114 11.70 -4.72 17.45
C GLY A 114 11.85 -5.57 16.19
N ALA A 115 11.06 -6.64 16.04
CA ALA A 115 11.07 -7.47 14.83
C ALA A 115 10.54 -6.72 13.60
N ALA A 116 9.50 -5.90 13.74
CA ALA A 116 8.97 -5.08 12.64
C ALA A 116 9.93 -3.95 12.23
N ALA A 117 10.60 -3.30 13.19
CA ALA A 117 11.64 -2.31 12.92
C ALA A 117 12.89 -2.94 12.28
N ALA A 118 13.30 -4.13 12.74
CA ALA A 118 14.42 -4.89 12.17
C ALA A 118 14.13 -5.38 10.74
N HIS A 119 12.89 -5.74 10.44
CA HIS A 119 12.47 -6.02 9.07
C HIS A 119 12.57 -4.76 8.21
N LEU A 120 12.05 -3.63 8.69
CA LEU A 120 12.04 -2.39 7.92
C LEU A 120 13.46 -1.85 7.64
N ALA A 121 14.38 -1.97 8.60
CA ALA A 121 15.78 -1.62 8.42
C ALA A 121 16.42 -2.43 7.27
N GLN A 122 16.25 -3.76 7.28
CA GLN A 122 16.75 -4.65 6.23
C GLN A 122 16.03 -4.47 4.88
N ALA A 123 14.73 -4.15 4.89
CA ALA A 123 13.97 -3.87 3.69
C ALA A 123 14.43 -2.56 3.03
N ASN A 124 14.72 -1.51 3.82
CA ASN A 124 15.30 -0.27 3.31
C ASN A 124 16.69 -0.49 2.71
N GLU A 125 17.54 -1.30 3.36
CA GLU A 125 18.85 -1.72 2.82
C GLU A 125 18.71 -2.46 1.49
N LEU A 126 17.81 -3.46 1.42
CA LEU A 126 17.51 -4.20 0.20
C LEU A 126 17.09 -3.26 -0.95
N MET A 127 16.25 -2.26 -0.67
CA MET A 127 15.85 -1.28 -1.68
C MET A 127 17.01 -0.38 -2.09
N ALA A 128 17.91 0.00 -1.17
CA ALA A 128 19.08 0.83 -1.48
C ALA A 128 20.07 0.09 -2.40
N ASP A 129 20.33 -1.18 -2.15
CA ASP A 129 21.17 -2.01 -3.02
C ASP A 129 20.53 -2.24 -4.39
N ILE A 130 19.21 -2.47 -4.46
CA ILE A 130 18.47 -2.55 -5.74
C ILE A 130 18.56 -1.22 -6.50
N ALA A 131 18.44 -0.07 -5.82
CA ALA A 131 18.59 1.25 -6.43
C ALA A 131 20.01 1.49 -6.98
N ALA A 132 21.03 0.93 -6.33
CA ALA A 132 22.42 0.92 -6.78
C ALA A 132 22.71 -0.14 -7.88
N GLY A 133 21.66 -0.78 -8.42
CA GLY A 133 21.79 -1.77 -9.50
C GLY A 133 22.35 -3.12 -9.06
N GLN A 134 22.40 -3.43 -7.77
CA GLN A 134 22.86 -4.73 -7.28
C GLN A 134 21.77 -5.80 -7.41
N GLU A 135 22.13 -6.98 -7.90
CA GLU A 135 21.23 -8.13 -7.94
C GLU A 135 21.03 -8.73 -6.54
N ARG A 136 19.89 -8.40 -5.91
CA ARG A 136 19.47 -8.96 -4.62
C ARG A 136 18.27 -9.89 -4.82
N SER A 137 18.48 -11.20 -4.73
CA SER A 137 17.39 -12.19 -4.73
C SER A 137 16.66 -12.20 -3.38
N HIS A 138 15.35 -12.01 -3.39
CA HIS A 138 14.51 -12.00 -2.18
C HIS A 138 13.13 -12.63 -2.46
N GLY A 139 13.09 -13.96 -2.49
CA GLY A 139 11.91 -14.72 -2.91
C GLY A 139 11.64 -14.68 -4.42
N ASP A 140 10.49 -15.20 -4.84
CA ASP A 140 10.03 -15.27 -6.24
C ASP A 140 8.86 -14.32 -6.56
N GLY A 141 8.53 -13.42 -5.63
CA GLY A 141 7.40 -12.49 -5.74
C GLY A 141 6.04 -13.07 -5.32
N THR A 142 5.92 -14.36 -5.03
CA THR A 142 4.72 -14.90 -4.36
C THR A 142 4.70 -14.52 -2.88
N PRO A 143 3.51 -14.26 -2.27
CA PRO A 143 3.42 -13.89 -0.86
C PRO A 143 4.11 -14.89 0.09
N GLN A 144 4.00 -16.19 -0.19
CA GLN A 144 4.62 -17.24 0.62
C GLN A 144 6.15 -17.23 0.53
N SER A 145 6.70 -16.97 -0.66
CA SER A 145 8.14 -16.91 -0.88
C SER A 145 8.76 -15.65 -0.28
N LEU A 146 8.04 -14.51 -0.37
CA LEU A 146 8.40 -13.25 0.29
C LEU A 146 8.36 -13.38 1.81
N ALA A 147 7.30 -13.98 2.38
CA ALA A 147 7.20 -14.24 3.81
C ALA A 147 8.37 -15.13 4.31
N ALA A 148 8.64 -16.23 3.62
CA ALA A 148 9.76 -17.11 3.96
C ALA A 148 11.15 -16.45 3.79
N ALA A 149 11.29 -15.49 2.86
CA ALA A 149 12.51 -14.69 2.73
C ALA A 149 12.65 -13.69 3.89
N ASN A 150 11.56 -13.02 4.29
CA ASN A 150 11.52 -12.12 5.44
C ASN A 150 11.85 -12.86 6.75
N GLU A 151 11.29 -14.05 6.95
CA GLU A 151 11.59 -14.90 8.11
C GLU A 151 13.08 -15.30 8.17
N ARG A 152 13.67 -15.71 7.04
CA ARG A 152 15.12 -16.02 6.97
C ARG A 152 15.99 -14.80 7.25
N ALA A 153 15.64 -13.63 6.72
CA ALA A 153 16.37 -12.39 6.96
C ALA A 153 16.32 -12.00 8.45
N LEU A 154 15.12 -11.99 9.05
CA LEU A 154 14.95 -11.74 10.49
C LEU A 154 15.67 -12.76 11.38
N ALA A 155 15.74 -14.03 10.99
CA ALA A 155 16.46 -15.06 11.73
C ALA A 155 17.99 -14.98 11.58
N ALA A 156 18.50 -14.22 10.62
CA ALA A 156 19.94 -13.99 10.39
C ALA A 156 20.43 -12.63 10.94
N PHE A 157 19.53 -11.83 11.50
CA PHE A 157 19.81 -10.48 11.98
C PHE A 157 19.20 -10.32 13.38
N ASP A 158 20.06 -10.30 14.42
CA ASP A 158 19.63 -10.40 15.82
C ASP A 158 19.21 -9.07 16.47
N GLU A 159 19.49 -7.92 15.84
CA GLU A 159 19.24 -6.60 16.44
C GLU A 159 17.73 -6.32 16.60
N ARG A 160 17.32 -5.93 17.81
CA ARG A 160 15.92 -5.66 18.20
C ARG A 160 15.78 -4.39 19.05
N GLU A 161 16.87 -3.71 19.38
CA GLU A 161 16.87 -2.48 20.16
C GLU A 161 16.34 -1.28 19.35
N ALA A 162 15.62 -0.37 20.01
CA ALA A 162 14.86 0.65 19.30
C ALA A 162 15.75 1.73 18.65
N ASP A 163 16.78 2.21 19.38
CA ASP A 163 17.64 3.29 18.91
C ASP A 163 18.56 2.88 17.74
N PRO A 164 19.26 1.72 17.76
CA PRO A 164 20.04 1.25 16.60
C PRO A 164 19.18 1.06 15.36
N LEU A 165 17.98 0.48 15.50
CA LEU A 165 17.05 0.30 14.38
C LEU A 165 16.51 1.62 13.83
N ALA A 166 16.27 2.61 14.70
CA ALA A 166 15.91 3.97 14.28
C ALA A 166 16.99 4.62 13.41
N GLU A 167 18.26 4.49 13.82
CA GLU A 167 19.41 4.99 13.06
C GLU A 167 19.56 4.25 11.71
N MET A 168 19.46 2.92 11.71
CA MET A 168 19.54 2.11 10.49
C MET A 168 18.43 2.46 9.47
N ILE A 169 17.17 2.62 9.91
CA ILE A 169 16.05 2.97 9.02
C ILE A 169 16.30 4.31 8.31
N ALA A 170 16.78 5.31 9.05
CA ALA A 170 17.13 6.63 8.51
C ALA A 170 18.36 6.58 7.59
N ALA A 171 19.42 5.87 7.99
CA ALA A 171 20.64 5.72 7.21
C ALA A 171 20.38 5.01 5.87
N GLN A 172 19.60 3.93 5.87
CA GLN A 172 19.28 3.18 4.65
C GLN A 172 18.33 3.95 3.72
N ALA A 173 17.41 4.76 4.25
CA ALA A 173 16.61 5.68 3.43
C ALA A 173 17.48 6.77 2.77
N ALA A 174 18.52 7.26 3.45
CA ALA A 174 19.49 8.19 2.87
C ALA A 174 20.39 7.50 1.83
N ALA A 175 20.83 6.28 2.08
CA ALA A 175 21.61 5.46 1.13
C ALA A 175 20.80 5.18 -0.15
N PHE A 176 19.51 4.86 -0.02
CA PHE A 176 18.59 4.71 -1.15
C PHE A 176 18.54 5.97 -2.03
N LEU A 177 18.30 7.14 -1.42
CA LEU A 177 18.19 8.39 -2.18
C LEU A 177 19.49 8.72 -2.91
N LYS A 178 20.64 8.52 -2.25
CA LYS A 178 21.96 8.67 -2.87
C LYS A 178 22.14 7.69 -4.05
N ALA A 179 21.79 6.42 -3.87
CA ALA A 179 21.90 5.40 -4.91
C ALA A 179 21.05 5.77 -6.14
N VAL A 180 19.80 6.21 -5.92
CA VAL A 180 18.93 6.70 -7.01
C VAL A 180 19.56 7.87 -7.76
N ASP A 181 20.11 8.87 -7.06
CA ASP A 181 20.75 10.03 -7.70
C ASP A 181 22.00 9.64 -8.50
N GLU A 182 22.81 8.70 -8.00
CA GLU A 182 24.01 8.18 -8.69
C GLU A 182 23.67 7.28 -9.89
N HIS A 183 22.54 6.54 -9.82
CA HIS A 183 22.14 5.52 -10.81
C HIS A 183 20.94 5.99 -11.66
N ALA A 184 20.70 7.30 -11.72
CA ALA A 184 19.55 7.94 -12.37
C ALA A 184 19.36 7.61 -13.86
N ALA A 185 20.46 7.35 -14.57
CA ALA A 185 20.46 6.98 -15.98
C ALA A 185 20.27 5.47 -16.22
N GLN A 186 20.29 4.65 -15.16
CA GLN A 186 19.98 3.22 -15.25
C GLN A 186 18.47 3.04 -15.32
N GLY A 187 18.01 2.23 -16.28
CA GLY A 187 16.59 2.13 -16.63
C GLY A 187 15.73 1.39 -15.61
N THR A 188 15.45 0.11 -15.89
CA THR A 188 14.57 -0.71 -15.07
C THR A 188 15.39 -1.62 -14.16
N VAL A 189 15.16 -1.55 -12.85
CA VAL A 189 15.71 -2.47 -11.85
C VAL A 189 14.78 -3.67 -11.65
N VAL A 190 15.33 -4.80 -11.20
CA VAL A 190 14.54 -5.99 -10.86
C VAL A 190 14.25 -5.96 -9.35
N THR A 191 12.96 -5.91 -9.00
CA THR A 191 12.51 -5.98 -7.59
C THR A 191 11.87 -7.34 -7.31
N PRO A 192 11.65 -7.72 -6.03
CA PRO A 192 10.90 -8.93 -5.68
C PRO A 192 9.48 -8.94 -6.23
N LEU A 193 8.87 -7.76 -6.44
CA LEU A 193 7.56 -7.63 -7.10
C LEU A 193 7.69 -7.44 -8.61
N GLY A 194 8.81 -7.80 -9.23
CA GLY A 194 9.08 -7.67 -10.66
C GLY A 194 9.74 -6.34 -11.07
N PRO A 195 9.96 -6.11 -12.38
CA PRO A 195 10.71 -4.95 -12.85
C PRO A 195 10.00 -3.61 -12.55
N MET A 196 10.80 -2.58 -12.22
CA MET A 196 10.37 -1.21 -11.89
C MET A 196 11.43 -0.19 -12.32
N SER A 197 11.01 1.02 -12.70
CA SER A 197 11.92 2.19 -12.81
C SER A 197 12.36 2.70 -11.43
N GLN A 198 13.42 3.52 -11.36
CA GLN A 198 13.85 4.18 -10.12
C GLN A 198 12.72 4.98 -9.44
N ALA A 199 11.86 5.64 -10.21
CA ALA A 199 10.70 6.38 -9.70
C ALA A 199 9.63 5.46 -9.06
N GLU A 200 9.36 4.30 -9.66
CA GLU A 200 8.46 3.29 -9.12
C GLU A 200 9.06 2.60 -7.89
N LEU A 201 10.38 2.36 -7.87
CA LEU A 201 11.12 1.84 -6.73
C LEU A 201 11.06 2.80 -5.53
N GLY A 202 11.26 4.10 -5.74
CA GLY A 202 11.09 5.11 -4.68
C GLY A 202 9.65 5.18 -4.16
N SER A 203 8.67 5.07 -5.06
CA SER A 203 7.25 4.97 -4.71
C SER A 203 6.94 3.71 -3.89
N TYR A 204 7.62 2.58 -4.18
CA TYR A 204 7.51 1.32 -3.45
C TYR A 204 8.13 1.44 -2.06
N LEU A 205 9.36 1.94 -1.94
CA LEU A 205 10.01 2.19 -0.65
C LEU A 205 9.13 3.07 0.25
N LEU A 206 8.57 4.17 -0.28
CA LEU A 206 7.66 5.02 0.47
C LEU A 206 6.41 4.25 0.94
N ALA A 207 5.78 3.45 0.07
CA ALA A 207 4.60 2.67 0.43
C ALA A 207 4.90 1.62 1.53
N HIS A 208 6.06 0.98 1.44
CA HIS A 208 6.53 -0.02 2.40
C HIS A 208 6.83 0.61 3.77
N MET A 209 7.58 1.72 3.80
CA MET A 209 7.83 2.48 5.03
C MET A 209 6.54 3.00 5.67
N LEU A 210 5.59 3.54 4.90
CA LEU A 210 4.32 4.01 5.45
C LEU A 210 3.47 2.88 6.05
N GLY A 211 3.50 1.69 5.45
CA GLY A 211 2.84 0.49 5.98
C GLY A 211 3.40 0.10 7.35
N HIS A 212 4.70 -0.17 7.44
CA HIS A 212 5.34 -0.58 8.69
C HIS A 212 5.40 0.55 9.73
N GLY A 213 5.58 1.81 9.30
CA GLY A 213 5.52 2.99 10.17
C GLY A 213 4.15 3.17 10.83
N TYR A 214 3.05 2.90 10.11
CA TYR A 214 1.71 2.87 10.68
C TYR A 214 1.53 1.71 11.68
N ASP A 215 2.04 0.53 11.36
CA ASP A 215 1.95 -0.64 12.25
C ASP A 215 2.75 -0.41 13.56
N LEU A 216 3.94 0.19 13.47
CA LEU A 216 4.77 0.61 14.61
C LEU A 216 4.10 1.72 15.43
N ALA A 217 3.55 2.76 14.77
CA ALA A 217 2.83 3.83 15.45
C ALA A 217 1.65 3.28 16.28
N ARG A 218 0.90 2.33 15.71
CA ARG A 218 -0.21 1.65 16.41
C ARG A 218 0.25 0.79 17.58
N ALA A 219 1.35 0.06 17.45
CA ALA A 219 1.89 -0.77 18.52
C ALA A 219 2.34 0.07 19.73
N LEU A 220 2.84 1.27 19.47
CA LEU A 220 3.36 2.22 20.47
C LEU A 220 2.33 3.24 20.97
N ASP A 221 1.07 3.16 20.54
CA ASP A 221 -0.01 4.13 20.78
C ASP A 221 0.37 5.59 20.45
N ARG A 222 1.07 5.78 19.32
CA ARG A 222 1.52 7.08 18.80
C ARG A 222 0.78 7.47 17.51
N PRO A 223 0.69 8.78 17.16
CA PRO A 223 0.14 9.21 15.88
C PRO A 223 0.93 8.63 14.69
N HIS A 224 0.22 8.22 13.63
CA HIS A 224 0.85 7.75 12.40
C HIS A 224 1.21 8.90 11.45
N MET A 225 2.24 8.69 10.64
CA MET A 225 2.78 9.70 9.72
C MET A 225 2.13 9.72 8.32
N ILE A 226 1.16 8.82 8.04
CA ILE A 226 0.47 8.80 6.75
C ILE A 226 -0.41 10.05 6.59
N ASP A 227 -0.12 10.83 5.55
CA ASP A 227 -0.92 11.95 5.07
C ASP A 227 -1.30 11.79 3.59
N ARG A 228 -2.09 12.73 3.08
CA ARG A 228 -2.57 12.73 1.69
C ARG A 228 -1.45 12.83 0.63
N ALA A 229 -0.47 13.70 0.83
CA ALA A 229 0.59 13.92 -0.16
C ALA A 229 1.48 12.67 -0.27
N ARG A 230 1.85 12.10 0.88
CA ARG A 230 2.56 10.82 0.98
C ARG A 230 1.81 9.69 0.28
N VAL A 231 0.49 9.59 0.45
CA VAL A 231 -0.34 8.61 -0.29
C VAL A 231 -0.30 8.84 -1.80
N GLU A 232 -0.46 10.07 -2.28
CA GLU A 232 -0.45 10.35 -3.74
C GLU A 232 0.90 9.96 -4.38
N LEU A 233 2.00 10.09 -3.63
CA LEU A 233 3.35 9.67 -4.03
C LEU A 233 3.56 8.12 -4.06
N THR A 234 2.70 7.32 -3.41
CA THR A 234 2.70 5.84 -3.52
C THR A 234 1.97 5.31 -4.75
N LEU A 235 1.22 6.16 -5.48
CA LEU A 235 0.37 5.71 -6.59
C LEU A 235 1.13 5.07 -7.76
N PRO A 236 2.32 5.54 -8.19
CA PRO A 236 3.11 4.85 -9.22
C PRO A 236 3.38 3.38 -8.89
N PHE A 237 3.86 3.08 -7.68
CA PHE A 237 4.06 1.70 -7.22
C PHE A 237 2.74 0.92 -7.20
N LEU A 238 1.68 1.48 -6.60
CA LEU A 238 0.40 0.77 -6.49
C LEU A 238 -0.21 0.46 -7.88
N ILE A 239 -0.06 1.35 -8.85
CA ILE A 239 -0.49 1.12 -10.25
C ILE A 239 0.28 -0.04 -10.89
N THR A 240 1.60 -0.08 -10.70
CA THR A 240 2.48 -1.09 -11.31
C THR A 240 2.43 -2.45 -10.61
N ALA A 241 2.20 -2.49 -9.30
CA ALA A 241 2.09 -3.71 -8.52
C ALA A 241 0.68 -4.35 -8.59
N MET A 242 -0.40 -3.56 -8.69
CA MET A 242 -1.79 -4.05 -8.64
C MET A 242 -2.12 -5.20 -9.64
N PRO A 243 -1.64 -5.22 -10.90
CA PRO A 243 -1.82 -6.37 -11.80
C PRO A 243 -1.15 -7.67 -11.33
N ARG A 244 -0.09 -7.56 -10.53
CA ARG A 244 0.76 -8.69 -10.08
C ARG A 244 0.18 -9.41 -8.85
N VAL A 245 -0.72 -8.74 -8.13
CA VAL A 245 -1.35 -9.20 -6.88
C VAL A 245 -2.83 -9.57 -7.06
N VAL A 246 -3.24 -9.91 -8.28
CA VAL A 246 -4.62 -10.24 -8.64
C VAL A 246 -5.04 -11.61 -8.09
N ASP A 247 -6.23 -11.68 -7.49
CA ASP A 247 -6.88 -12.98 -7.24
C ASP A 247 -7.54 -13.48 -8.53
N THR A 248 -6.84 -14.35 -9.26
CA THR A 248 -7.27 -14.92 -10.54
C THR A 248 -8.62 -15.67 -10.43
N ALA A 249 -8.96 -16.22 -9.27
CA ALA A 249 -10.26 -16.83 -9.04
C ALA A 249 -11.37 -15.77 -8.86
N ALA A 250 -11.07 -14.65 -8.20
CA ALA A 250 -12.03 -13.57 -7.99
C ALA A 250 -12.22 -12.67 -9.22
N THR A 251 -11.24 -12.61 -10.13
CA THR A 251 -11.36 -11.92 -11.42
C THR A 251 -11.88 -12.79 -12.56
N ALA A 252 -11.94 -14.12 -12.41
CA ALA A 252 -12.44 -15.03 -13.45
C ALA A 252 -13.74 -14.52 -14.11
N GLU A 253 -13.73 -14.48 -15.45
CA GLU A 253 -14.83 -14.01 -16.31
C GLU A 253 -15.26 -12.54 -16.12
N LEU A 254 -14.67 -11.80 -15.18
CA LEU A 254 -15.07 -10.43 -14.87
C LEU A 254 -14.64 -9.48 -15.98
N THR A 255 -15.62 -8.77 -16.55
CA THR A 255 -15.41 -7.64 -17.47
C THR A 255 -16.02 -6.36 -16.88
N ALA A 256 -15.15 -5.46 -16.44
CA ALA A 256 -15.54 -4.23 -15.75
C ALA A 256 -14.47 -3.14 -15.86
N ARG A 257 -14.88 -1.88 -15.93
CA ARG A 257 -13.99 -0.71 -15.87
C ARG A 257 -14.25 0.08 -14.60
N TYR A 258 -13.21 0.24 -13.79
CA TYR A 258 -13.20 1.07 -12.60
C TYR A 258 -12.43 2.37 -12.85
N THR A 259 -12.87 3.44 -12.21
CA THR A 259 -12.06 4.63 -11.96
C THR A 259 -11.92 4.79 -10.46
N ILE A 260 -10.69 4.70 -9.96
CA ILE A 260 -10.38 4.99 -8.57
C ILE A 260 -10.02 6.48 -8.49
N ARG A 261 -10.58 7.18 -7.52
CA ARG A 261 -10.34 8.61 -7.27
C ARG A 261 -10.02 8.79 -5.79
N LEU A 262 -8.94 9.51 -5.52
CA LEU A 262 -8.66 10.01 -4.18
C LEU A 262 -9.33 11.38 -3.99
N TRP A 263 -9.65 11.72 -2.73
CA TRP A 263 -10.15 13.05 -2.41
C TRP A 263 -9.14 14.11 -2.82
N GLY A 264 -9.58 15.11 -3.59
CA GLY A 264 -8.76 16.26 -3.97
C GLY A 264 -7.94 16.13 -5.26
N GLY A 265 -8.01 15.03 -6.02
CA GLY A 265 -7.63 15.07 -7.44
C GLY A 265 -7.12 13.77 -8.05
N ALA A 266 -6.16 13.11 -7.37
CA ALA A 266 -5.48 11.94 -7.90
C ALA A 266 -6.46 10.83 -8.29
N ARG A 267 -6.20 10.14 -9.39
CA ARG A 267 -7.11 9.14 -9.98
C ARG A 267 -6.37 8.22 -10.93
N PHE A 268 -6.84 6.98 -11.05
CA PHE A 268 -6.32 5.99 -11.98
C PHE A 268 -7.44 5.04 -12.47
N GLY A 269 -7.17 4.32 -13.55
CA GLY A 269 -8.08 3.36 -14.16
C GLY A 269 -7.69 1.91 -13.86
N VAL A 270 -8.69 1.06 -13.63
CA VAL A 270 -8.52 -0.41 -13.62
C VAL A 270 -9.52 -1.00 -14.59
N THR A 271 -9.06 -1.75 -15.58
CA THR A 271 -9.91 -2.43 -16.57
C THR A 271 -9.68 -3.93 -16.47
N LEU A 272 -10.78 -4.68 -16.31
CA LEU A 272 -10.78 -6.13 -16.44
C LEU A 272 -11.46 -6.51 -17.74
N THR A 273 -10.82 -7.40 -18.49
CA THR A 273 -11.35 -7.99 -19.73
C THR A 273 -11.21 -9.50 -19.62
N ASN A 274 -12.34 -10.20 -19.42
CA ASN A 274 -12.35 -11.65 -19.15
C ASN A 274 -11.36 -12.08 -18.05
N GLY A 275 -11.31 -11.32 -16.95
CA GLY A 275 -10.40 -11.56 -15.82
C GLY A 275 -8.95 -11.09 -15.97
N ALA A 276 -8.48 -10.78 -17.19
CA ALA A 276 -7.19 -10.11 -17.39
C ALA A 276 -7.28 -8.66 -16.91
N VAL A 277 -6.36 -8.26 -16.01
CA VAL A 277 -6.35 -6.94 -15.37
C VAL A 277 -5.31 -6.03 -16.01
N ALA A 278 -5.74 -4.84 -16.43
CA ALA A 278 -4.88 -3.74 -16.85
C ALA A 278 -5.13 -2.52 -15.96
N VAL A 279 -4.07 -1.92 -15.42
CA VAL A 279 -4.12 -0.69 -14.62
C VAL A 279 -3.42 0.42 -15.40
N SER A 280 -3.97 1.63 -15.35
CA SER A 280 -3.45 2.79 -16.09
C SER A 280 -3.52 4.04 -15.23
N PRO A 281 -2.52 4.94 -15.28
CA PRO A 281 -2.59 6.26 -14.65
C PRO A 281 -3.79 7.08 -15.13
N GLN A 282 -4.26 6.85 -16.37
CA GLN A 282 -5.43 7.52 -16.93
C GLN A 282 -6.70 6.70 -16.67
N PRO A 283 -7.77 7.31 -16.12
CA PRO A 283 -9.05 6.62 -15.96
C PRO A 283 -9.71 6.35 -17.32
N PRO A 284 -10.44 5.23 -17.47
CA PRO A 284 -11.19 4.93 -18.69
C PRO A 284 -12.25 6.00 -18.98
N SER A 285 -12.52 6.28 -20.25
CA SER A 285 -13.49 7.31 -20.69
C SER A 285 -14.95 7.03 -20.28
N ARG A 286 -15.29 5.76 -20.05
CA ARG A 286 -16.62 5.30 -19.64
C ARG A 286 -16.48 4.25 -18.53
N PRO A 287 -16.17 4.63 -17.28
CA PRO A 287 -16.12 3.67 -16.19
C PRO A 287 -17.51 3.10 -15.94
N ASP A 288 -17.55 1.81 -15.62
CA ASP A 288 -18.77 1.16 -15.17
C ASP A 288 -19.00 1.45 -13.69
N CYS A 289 -17.92 1.54 -12.89
CA CYS A 289 -17.94 2.00 -11.50
C CYS A 289 -16.85 3.05 -11.25
N THR A 290 -17.18 4.14 -10.56
CA THR A 290 -16.21 5.10 -10.01
C THR A 290 -16.23 4.98 -8.50
N ILE A 291 -15.06 4.77 -7.89
CA ILE A 291 -14.86 4.69 -6.45
C ILE A 291 -14.08 5.93 -6.03
N LEU A 292 -14.68 6.76 -5.17
CA LEU A 292 -14.03 7.90 -4.52
C LEU A 292 -13.71 7.54 -3.09
N THR A 293 -12.45 7.71 -2.69
CA THR A 293 -11.96 7.31 -1.37
C THR A 293 -11.06 8.38 -0.77
N GLU A 294 -11.10 8.49 0.55
CA GLU A 294 -10.14 9.28 1.31
C GLU A 294 -8.72 8.68 1.14
N PRO A 295 -7.66 9.49 0.91
CA PRO A 295 -6.30 9.00 0.64
C PRO A 295 -5.73 8.04 1.70
N VAL A 296 -5.73 8.41 2.98
CA VAL A 296 -5.16 7.57 4.05
C VAL A 296 -5.93 6.26 4.15
N THR A 297 -7.26 6.34 4.12
CA THR A 297 -8.15 5.17 4.06
C THR A 297 -7.87 4.29 2.84
N PHE A 298 -7.59 4.87 1.67
CA PHE A 298 -7.23 4.12 0.46
C PHE A 298 -5.94 3.32 0.65
N LEU A 299 -4.86 3.96 1.10
CA LEU A 299 -3.58 3.26 1.32
C LEU A 299 -3.74 2.17 2.38
N LEU A 300 -4.42 2.46 3.50
CA LEU A 300 -4.65 1.45 4.54
C LEU A 300 -5.52 0.28 4.07
N MET A 301 -6.51 0.50 3.19
CA MET A 301 -7.25 -0.61 2.56
C MET A 301 -6.37 -1.40 1.57
N ALA A 302 -5.59 -0.71 0.74
CA ALA A 302 -4.69 -1.35 -0.24
C ALA A 302 -3.61 -2.21 0.44
N LEU A 303 -3.14 -1.79 1.61
CA LEU A 303 -2.19 -2.52 2.46
C LEU A 303 -2.88 -3.51 3.42
N GLY A 304 -4.19 -3.72 3.35
CA GLY A 304 -4.93 -4.67 4.22
C GLY A 304 -5.10 -4.25 5.70
N ARG A 305 -4.65 -3.05 6.08
CA ARG A 305 -4.76 -2.49 7.45
C ARG A 305 -6.10 -1.82 7.78
N CYS A 306 -6.99 -1.64 6.79
CA CYS A 306 -8.35 -1.14 7.01
C CYS A 306 -9.39 -2.03 6.33
N GLU A 307 -10.39 -2.47 7.09
CA GLU A 307 -11.51 -3.24 6.59
C GLU A 307 -12.45 -2.33 5.72
N PRO A 308 -12.81 -2.74 4.48
CA PRO A 308 -13.59 -1.91 3.56
C PRO A 308 -14.99 -1.49 4.03
N TRP A 309 -15.76 -2.36 4.68
CA TRP A 309 -17.11 -2.02 5.16
C TRP A 309 -17.07 -0.94 6.25
N GLY A 310 -16.10 -1.00 7.15
CA GLY A 310 -15.85 0.04 8.14
C GLY A 310 -15.46 1.39 7.50
N ALA A 311 -14.71 1.38 6.40
CA ALA A 311 -14.40 2.58 5.63
C ALA A 311 -15.64 3.19 4.95
N ILE A 312 -16.48 2.35 4.32
CA ILE A 312 -17.75 2.75 3.71
C ILE A 312 -18.71 3.31 4.78
N ALA A 313 -18.87 2.64 5.91
CA ALA A 313 -19.76 3.06 7.00
C ALA A 313 -19.35 4.42 7.63
N ARG A 314 -18.05 4.76 7.59
CA ARG A 314 -17.52 6.07 8.00
C ARG A 314 -17.61 7.15 6.91
N GLY A 315 -18.23 6.86 5.76
CA GLY A 315 -18.34 7.80 4.63
C GLY A 315 -17.00 8.11 3.96
N ARG A 316 -15.95 7.32 4.22
CA ARG A 316 -14.62 7.51 3.62
C ARG A 316 -14.51 6.95 2.21
N VAL A 317 -15.46 6.11 1.80
CA VAL A 317 -15.56 5.52 0.47
C VAL A 317 -16.97 5.74 -0.08
N LEU A 318 -17.06 6.24 -1.31
CA LEU A 318 -18.31 6.50 -2.04
C LEU A 318 -18.19 5.91 -3.45
N ALA A 319 -19.29 5.38 -4.00
CA ALA A 319 -19.31 4.79 -5.33
C ALA A 319 -20.49 5.24 -6.18
N TRP A 320 -20.26 5.45 -7.48
CA TRP A 320 -21.30 5.80 -8.46
C TRP A 320 -20.95 5.27 -9.86
N GLY A 321 -21.86 5.38 -10.81
CA GLY A 321 -21.65 4.99 -12.21
C GLY A 321 -22.79 4.14 -12.75
N ARG A 322 -22.49 3.33 -13.78
CA ARG A 322 -23.45 2.41 -14.42
C ARG A 322 -23.68 1.13 -13.60
N LYS A 323 -22.68 0.73 -12.81
CA LYS A 323 -22.63 -0.50 -12.01
C LYS A 323 -22.00 -0.22 -10.62
N PRO A 324 -22.55 0.70 -9.79
CA PRO A 324 -21.95 1.08 -8.51
C PRO A 324 -21.85 -0.08 -7.51
N TRP A 325 -22.72 -1.09 -7.63
CA TRP A 325 -22.67 -2.33 -6.84
C TRP A 325 -21.42 -3.18 -7.06
N LEU A 326 -20.55 -2.83 -8.03
CA LEU A 326 -19.23 -3.43 -8.18
C LEU A 326 -18.22 -2.93 -7.14
N ALA A 327 -18.45 -1.77 -6.50
CA ALA A 327 -17.48 -1.19 -5.58
C ALA A 327 -17.13 -2.08 -4.37
N PRO A 328 -18.08 -2.74 -3.68
CA PRO A 328 -17.74 -3.64 -2.57
C PRO A 328 -16.95 -4.89 -2.99
N ARG A 329 -17.02 -5.29 -4.27
CA ARG A 329 -16.22 -6.39 -4.83
C ARG A 329 -14.80 -5.96 -5.17
N PHE A 330 -14.54 -4.67 -5.41
CA PHE A 330 -13.22 -4.21 -5.89
C PHE A 330 -12.05 -4.60 -4.97
N PRO A 331 -12.13 -4.46 -3.62
CA PRO A 331 -11.04 -4.89 -2.73
C PRO A 331 -10.78 -6.41 -2.77
N THR A 332 -11.79 -7.23 -3.10
CA THR A 332 -11.66 -8.69 -3.13
C THR A 332 -11.11 -9.22 -4.46
N LEU A 333 -10.71 -8.35 -5.40
CA LEU A 333 -10.08 -8.73 -6.66
C LEU A 333 -8.56 -8.89 -6.54
N PHE A 334 -7.99 -8.53 -5.39
CA PHE A 334 -6.56 -8.48 -5.12
C PHE A 334 -6.24 -9.16 -3.78
N LYS A 335 -5.07 -9.77 -3.68
CA LYS A 335 -4.51 -10.30 -2.44
C LYS A 335 -3.34 -9.41 -2.04
N ALA A 336 -3.45 -8.72 -0.91
CA ALA A 336 -2.28 -8.01 -0.38
C ALA A 336 -1.12 -9.01 -0.21
N PRO A 337 0.10 -8.67 -0.65
CA PRO A 337 1.28 -9.53 -0.49
C PRO A 337 1.75 -9.62 0.97
#